data_AF-A0A1S6KQK4-F1
#
_entry.id   AF-A0A1S6KQK4-F1
#
_cell.length_a   1.000
_cell.length_b   1.000
_cell.length_c   1.000
_cell.angle_alpha   90.00
_cell.angle_beta   90.00
_cell.angle_gamma   90.00
#
_symmetry.space_group_name_H-M   'P 1'
#
loop_
_entity.id
_entity.type
_entity.pdbx_description
1 polymer ?
#
loop_
_entity_poly.entity_id
_entity_poly.type
_entity_poly.pdbx_seq_one_letter_code
_entity_poly.pdbx_strand_id
1 'polypeptide(L)'
;MKVNYKKLLPLAVLGLTFAGAYSLFNARPAEPDLYDFTGKVLKATSVFQPCDKESTPSLNVKIADNGNIHINGVASKVTFVEKLTPDEISVKCAGLPIKNARLVHTSSYTMIISEGKGGFVISDLIRIQDNEVISGIWFFKKRA
;
A
#
# COMPACT_ATOMS: atom_id res chain seq x y z
N MET A 1 -43.84 -31.06 -20.23
CA MET A 1 -43.55 -29.64 -20.55
C MET A 1 -42.26 -29.56 -21.36
N LYS A 2 -42.30 -29.10 -22.61
CA LYS A 2 -41.09 -28.87 -23.43
C LYS A 2 -40.58 -27.45 -23.15
N VAL A 3 -39.45 -27.34 -22.47
CA VAL A 3 -38.79 -26.06 -22.21
C VAL A 3 -38.23 -25.53 -23.53
N ASN A 4 -38.64 -24.33 -23.93
CA ASN A 4 -38.23 -23.73 -25.19
C ASN A 4 -36.94 -22.92 -25.00
N TYR A 5 -35.80 -23.59 -25.15
CA TYR A 5 -34.45 -23.07 -24.91
C TYR A 5 -34.10 -21.81 -25.71
N LYS A 6 -34.78 -21.52 -26.82
CA LYS A 6 -34.56 -20.30 -27.63
C LYS A 6 -34.91 -19.00 -26.89
N LYS A 7 -35.76 -19.05 -25.86
CA LYS A 7 -36.09 -17.86 -25.02
C LYS A 7 -35.23 -17.75 -23.76
N LEU A 8 -34.52 -18.81 -23.37
CA LEU A 8 -33.69 -18.84 -22.15
C LEU A 8 -32.31 -18.21 -22.36
N LEU A 9 -31.72 -18.37 -23.54
CA LEU A 9 -30.43 -17.75 -23.89
C LEU A 9 -30.40 -16.22 -23.72
N PRO A 10 -31.34 -15.43 -24.27
CA PRO A 10 -31.27 -13.97 -24.14
C PRO A 10 -31.46 -13.49 -22.70
N LEU A 11 -32.28 -14.18 -21.89
CA LEU A 11 -32.48 -13.88 -20.47
C LEU A 11 -31.23 -14.16 -19.62
N ALA A 12 -30.52 -15.26 -19.90
CA ALA A 12 -29.26 -15.59 -19.22
C ALA A 12 -28.13 -14.60 -19.58
N VAL A 13 -28.05 -14.19 -20.85
CA VAL A 13 -27.05 -13.21 -21.32
C VAL A 13 -27.30 -11.83 -20.73
N LEU A 14 -28.56 -11.37 -20.64
CA LEU A 14 -28.91 -10.14 -19.93
C LEU A 14 -28.59 -10.20 -18.43
N GLY A 15 -28.85 -11.34 -17.77
CA GLY A 15 -28.51 -11.51 -16.36
C GLY A 15 -27.01 -11.40 -16.07
N LEU A 16 -26.17 -11.95 -16.95
CA LEU A 16 -24.71 -11.92 -16.83
C LEU A 16 -24.13 -10.53 -17.11
N THR A 17 -24.68 -9.78 -18.07
CA THR A 17 -24.20 -8.41 -18.36
C THR A 17 -24.57 -7.43 -17.25
N PHE A 18 -25.75 -7.56 -16.64
CA PHE A 18 -26.11 -6.75 -15.48
C PHE A 18 -25.27 -7.11 -14.25
N ALA A 19 -25.10 -8.39 -13.92
CA ALA A 19 -24.25 -8.80 -12.78
C ALA A 19 -22.78 -8.38 -12.94
N GLY A 20 -22.22 -8.50 -14.15
CA GLY A 20 -20.85 -8.07 -14.45
C GLY A 20 -20.66 -6.55 -14.41
N ALA A 21 -21.67 -5.77 -14.82
CA ALA A 21 -21.62 -4.31 -14.68
C ALA A 21 -21.75 -3.86 -13.21
N TYR A 22 -22.63 -4.48 -12.43
CA TYR A 22 -22.82 -4.14 -11.01
C TYR A 22 -21.55 -4.38 -10.16
N SER A 23 -20.73 -5.40 -10.46
CA SER A 23 -19.48 -5.62 -9.74
C SER A 23 -18.41 -4.57 -10.08
N LEU A 24 -18.35 -4.12 -11.35
CA LEU A 24 -17.42 -3.08 -11.80
C LEU A 24 -17.77 -1.69 -11.25
N PHE A 25 -19.05 -1.35 -11.11
CA PHE A 25 -19.48 -0.04 -10.59
C PHE A 25 -19.46 0.06 -9.06
N ASN A 26 -19.56 -1.05 -8.32
CA ASN A 26 -19.50 -1.05 -6.85
C ASN A 26 -18.11 -1.29 -6.29
N ALA A 27 -17.12 -1.66 -7.11
CA ALA A 27 -15.72 -1.62 -6.76
C ALA A 27 -15.24 -0.16 -6.71
N ARG A 28 -15.81 0.64 -5.79
CA ARG A 28 -15.17 1.90 -5.41
C ARG A 28 -13.77 1.53 -4.92
N PRO A 29 -12.69 2.10 -5.50
CA PRO A 29 -11.37 1.86 -4.95
C PRO A 29 -11.43 2.23 -3.47
N ALA A 30 -11.05 1.30 -2.61
CA ALA A 30 -11.05 1.54 -1.18
C ALA A 30 -10.26 2.84 -0.91
N GLU A 31 -10.83 3.74 -0.12
CA GLU A 31 -10.10 4.95 0.24
C GLU A 31 -8.76 4.53 0.87
N PRO A 32 -7.64 5.17 0.48
CA PRO A 32 -6.34 4.82 1.04
C PRO A 32 -6.41 4.89 2.58
N ASP A 33 -5.99 3.84 3.28
CA ASP A 33 -6.07 3.78 4.76
C ASP A 33 -4.74 4.09 5.45
N LEU A 34 -3.80 4.72 4.75
CA LEU A 34 -2.39 4.77 5.16
C LEU A 34 -2.14 5.57 6.46
N TYR A 35 -2.82 6.69 6.64
CA TYR A 35 -2.70 7.53 7.83
C TYR A 35 -3.33 6.86 9.06
N ASP A 36 -4.45 6.17 8.86
CA ASP A 36 -5.11 5.39 9.92
C ASP A 36 -4.34 4.11 10.25
N PHE A 37 -3.80 3.42 9.25
CA PHE A 37 -2.91 2.26 9.39
C PHE A 37 -1.70 2.58 10.27
N THR A 38 -1.10 3.76 10.09
CA THR A 38 0.05 4.19 10.90
C THR A 38 -0.33 4.77 12.26
N GLY A 39 -1.61 4.69 12.64
CA GLY A 39 -2.12 5.24 13.90
C GLY A 39 -1.84 6.73 14.05
N LYS A 40 -1.69 7.46 12.93
CA LYS A 40 -1.38 8.90 12.87
C LYS A 40 -0.03 9.27 13.50
N VAL A 41 0.83 8.29 13.79
CA VAL A 41 2.13 8.50 14.42
C VAL A 41 3.08 9.29 13.50
N LEU A 42 2.94 9.10 12.18
CA LEU A 42 3.78 9.72 11.17
C LEU A 42 3.21 11.06 10.65
N LYS A 43 2.32 11.73 11.39
CA LYS A 43 1.72 13.02 11.02
C LYS A 43 2.78 14.13 10.81
N ALA A 44 3.84 14.08 11.60
CA ALA A 44 5.01 14.94 11.47
C ALA A 44 6.15 14.17 10.80
N THR A 45 7.10 14.91 10.21
CA THR A 45 8.28 14.32 9.59
C THR A 45 9.03 13.47 10.59
N SER A 46 9.19 12.21 10.23
CA SER A 46 9.83 11.17 11.02
C SER A 46 11.03 10.63 10.26
N VAL A 47 12.14 10.44 10.97
CA VAL A 47 13.38 9.92 10.39
C VAL A 47 13.38 8.41 10.52
N PHE A 48 13.36 7.71 9.39
CA PHE A 48 13.55 6.27 9.31
C PHE A 48 15.03 5.98 9.09
N GLN A 49 15.60 5.18 9.98
CA GLN A 49 17.01 4.79 9.94
C GLN A 49 17.20 3.53 9.09
N PRO A 50 18.26 3.41 8.29
CA PRO A 50 18.53 2.21 7.52
C PRO A 50 18.75 0.98 8.42
N CYS A 51 18.29 -0.18 7.98
CA CYS A 51 18.42 -1.44 8.71
C CYS A 51 19.72 -2.18 8.39
N ASP A 52 20.24 -2.01 7.17
CA ASP A 52 21.19 -2.96 6.58
C ASP A 52 22.61 -2.42 6.46
N LYS A 53 22.80 -1.10 6.35
CA LYS A 53 24.11 -0.48 6.07
C LYS A 53 24.22 0.94 6.61
N GLU A 54 25.41 1.30 7.12
CA GLU A 54 25.75 2.68 7.49
C GLU A 54 25.74 3.65 6.29
N SER A 55 25.98 3.15 5.07
CA SER A 55 26.03 3.98 3.86
C SER A 55 24.67 4.26 3.22
N THR A 56 23.60 3.60 3.66
CA THR A 56 22.25 3.88 3.16
C THR A 56 21.74 5.15 3.86
N PRO A 57 21.33 6.21 3.13
CA PRO A 57 20.84 7.42 3.76
C PRO A 57 19.51 7.16 4.48
N SER A 58 19.25 7.90 5.56
CA SER A 58 17.94 7.88 6.23
C SER A 58 16.83 8.39 5.32
N LEU A 59 15.59 7.92 5.53
CA LEU A 59 14.40 8.49 4.89
C LEU A 59 13.68 9.44 5.84
N ASN A 60 13.30 10.62 5.33
CA ASN A 60 12.41 11.53 6.01
C ASN A 60 10.99 11.31 5.49
N VAL A 61 10.10 10.80 6.34
CA VAL A 61 8.73 10.46 5.94
C VAL A 61 7.71 11.21 6.77
N LYS A 62 6.71 11.79 6.11
CA LYS A 62 5.56 12.44 6.74
C LYS A 62 4.29 11.98 6.03
N ILE A 63 3.32 11.43 6.76
CA ILE A 63 2.00 11.10 6.23
C ILE A 63 1.04 12.16 6.73
N ALA A 64 0.73 13.14 5.87
CA ALA A 64 -0.07 14.30 6.25
C ALA A 64 -1.55 13.92 6.46
N ASP A 65 -2.04 13.04 5.59
CA ASP A 65 -3.37 12.45 5.61
C ASP A 65 -3.37 11.16 4.75
N ASN A 66 -4.52 10.51 4.59
CA ASN A 66 -4.67 9.28 3.80
C ASN A 66 -4.31 9.47 2.32
N GLY A 67 -4.47 10.67 1.77
CA GLY A 67 -4.19 10.99 0.37
C GLY A 67 -2.80 11.58 0.10
N ASN A 68 -2.03 11.91 1.13
CA ASN A 68 -0.78 12.67 0.97
C ASN A 68 0.35 12.16 1.87
N ILE A 69 1.48 11.83 1.24
CA ILE A 69 2.72 11.45 1.90
C ILE A 69 3.89 12.27 1.35
N HIS A 70 4.83 12.64 2.20
CA HIS A 70 6.09 13.25 1.81
C HIS A 70 7.23 12.29 2.10
N ILE A 71 8.07 12.04 1.11
CA ILE A 71 9.28 11.20 1.24
C ILE A 71 10.47 12.06 0.83
N ASN A 72 11.44 12.26 1.73
CA ASN A 72 12.61 13.13 1.54
C ASN A 72 12.25 14.54 1.05
N GLY A 73 11.13 15.08 1.54
CA GLY A 73 10.62 16.40 1.15
C GLY A 73 9.78 16.41 -0.13
N VAL A 74 9.74 15.31 -0.89
CA VAL A 74 8.91 15.18 -2.11
C VAL A 74 7.47 14.85 -1.71
N ALA A 75 6.57 15.82 -1.89
CA ALA A 75 5.14 15.63 -1.70
C ALA A 75 4.58 14.70 -2.80
N SER A 76 3.93 13.61 -2.37
CA SER A 76 3.41 12.56 -3.25
C SER A 76 1.97 12.25 -2.89
N LYS A 77 1.08 12.28 -3.89
CA LYS A 77 -0.33 11.92 -3.71
C LYS A 77 -0.45 10.40 -3.65
N VAL A 78 -1.09 9.86 -2.64
CA VAL A 78 -1.41 8.43 -2.53
C VAL A 78 -2.51 8.11 -3.53
N THR A 79 -2.24 7.16 -4.42
CA THR A 79 -3.17 6.74 -5.49
C THR A 79 -3.89 5.46 -5.13
N PHE A 80 -3.19 4.53 -4.48
CA PHE A 80 -3.72 3.23 -4.12
C PHE A 80 -2.95 2.64 -2.93
N VAL A 81 -3.68 1.93 -2.06
CA VAL A 81 -3.11 1.22 -0.91
C VAL A 81 -3.72 -0.17 -0.85
N GLU A 82 -2.86 -1.18 -0.85
CA GLU A 82 -3.23 -2.59 -0.83
C GLU A 82 -2.73 -3.27 0.44
N LYS A 83 -3.56 -4.13 1.04
CA LYS A 83 -3.18 -4.92 2.20
C LYS A 83 -2.41 -6.14 1.71
N LEU A 84 -1.18 -6.29 2.18
CA LEU A 84 -0.37 -7.47 1.90
C LEU A 84 -0.59 -8.53 2.97
N THR A 85 -0.59 -9.80 2.56
CA THR A 85 -0.60 -10.93 3.49
C THR A 85 0.81 -11.18 4.05
N PRO A 86 0.95 -11.73 5.26
CA PRO A 86 2.27 -11.87 5.91
C PRO A 86 3.30 -12.69 5.11
N ASP A 87 2.85 -13.63 4.28
CA ASP A 87 3.66 -14.46 3.39
C ASP A 87 4.23 -13.70 2.18
N GLU A 88 3.63 -12.57 1.81
CA GLU A 88 4.13 -11.68 0.75
C GLU A 88 5.26 -10.75 1.24
N ILE A 89 5.55 -10.76 2.55
CA ILE A 89 6.48 -9.83 3.18
C ILE A 89 7.81 -10.54 3.47
N SER A 90 8.82 -10.30 2.62
CA SER A 90 10.16 -10.89 2.78
C SER A 90 11.15 -10.01 3.57
N VAL A 91 10.66 -8.97 4.25
CA VAL A 91 11.48 -7.91 4.84
C VAL A 91 11.98 -8.27 6.24
N LYS A 92 13.31 -8.35 6.41
CA LYS A 92 13.96 -8.57 7.72
C LYS A 92 14.71 -7.33 8.18
N CYS A 93 14.01 -6.41 8.85
CA CYS A 93 14.67 -5.34 9.60
C CYS A 93 14.63 -5.65 11.11
N ALA A 94 15.80 -5.67 11.75
CA ALA A 94 15.96 -5.86 13.20
C ALA A 94 15.32 -7.13 13.80
N GLY A 95 15.09 -8.18 12.98
CA GLY A 95 14.43 -9.41 13.43
C GLY A 95 12.98 -9.21 13.91
N LEU A 96 12.34 -8.10 13.53
CA LEU A 96 11.01 -7.75 13.99
C LEU A 96 9.97 -8.58 13.25
N PRO A 97 9.10 -9.33 13.95
CA PRO A 97 7.97 -9.97 13.30
C PRO A 97 7.03 -8.89 12.79
N ILE A 98 6.84 -8.87 11.47
CA ILE A 98 5.89 -7.99 10.81
C ILE A 98 4.50 -8.61 10.94
N LYS A 99 3.52 -7.81 11.35
CA LYS A 99 2.14 -8.27 11.56
C LYS A 99 1.21 -7.88 10.42
N ASN A 100 1.39 -6.66 9.92
CA ASN A 100 0.54 -6.05 8.91
C ASN A 100 1.41 -5.23 7.96
N ALA A 101 1.09 -5.22 6.68
CA ALA A 101 1.73 -4.34 5.73
C ALA A 101 0.75 -3.73 4.74
N ARG A 102 1.23 -2.68 4.08
CA ARG A 102 0.57 -1.97 3.01
C ARG A 102 1.53 -1.80 1.84
N LEU A 103 1.15 -2.26 0.66
CA LEU A 103 1.75 -1.78 -0.58
C LEU A 103 1.11 -0.42 -0.88
N VAL A 104 1.95 0.61 -1.00
CA VAL A 104 1.52 1.99 -1.19
C VAL A 104 2.00 2.46 -2.55
N HIS A 105 1.04 2.86 -3.38
CA HIS A 105 1.30 3.55 -4.62
C HIS A 105 1.03 5.05 -4.43
N THR A 106 1.96 5.86 -4.93
CA THR A 106 1.83 7.31 -4.93
C THR A 106 2.09 7.86 -6.33
N SER A 107 2.00 9.17 -6.50
CA SER A 107 2.38 9.85 -7.74
C SER A 107 3.88 9.79 -8.06
N SER A 108 4.73 9.54 -7.06
CA SER A 108 6.19 9.67 -7.21
C SER A 108 6.96 8.41 -6.81
N TYR A 109 6.37 7.58 -5.94
CA TYR A 109 6.99 6.37 -5.40
C TYR A 109 5.99 5.23 -5.27
N THR A 110 6.50 4.00 -5.33
CA THR A 110 5.86 2.81 -4.77
C THR A 110 6.71 2.26 -3.65
N MET A 111 6.10 1.71 -2.61
CA MET A 111 6.83 1.13 -1.47
C MET A 111 5.94 0.21 -0.65
N ILE A 112 6.56 -0.60 0.21
CA ILE A 112 5.84 -1.35 1.24
C ILE A 112 6.06 -0.67 2.59
N ILE A 113 4.98 -0.36 3.31
CA ILE A 113 5.02 0.07 4.71
C ILE A 113 4.47 -1.06 5.59
N SER A 114 5.29 -1.51 6.52
CA SER A 114 5.00 -2.61 7.43
C SER A 114 4.94 -2.14 8.88
N GLU A 115 3.98 -2.65 9.65
CA GLU A 115 3.94 -2.48 11.10
C GLU A 115 4.65 -3.65 11.78
N GLY A 116 5.71 -3.32 12.53
CA GLY A 116 6.50 -4.27 13.32
C GLY A 116 6.38 -3.99 14.82
N LYS A 117 6.94 -4.88 15.63
CA LYS A 117 7.00 -4.68 17.09
C LYS A 117 7.79 -3.39 17.41
N GLY A 118 7.10 -2.36 17.87
CA GLY A 118 7.69 -1.10 18.33
C GLY A 118 7.96 -0.06 17.23
N GLY A 119 7.45 -0.24 16.00
CA GLY A 119 7.81 0.67 14.91
C GLY A 119 7.13 0.40 13.56
N PHE A 120 7.59 1.12 12.55
CA PHE A 120 7.25 0.92 11.14
C PHE A 120 8.50 0.64 10.33
N VAL A 121 8.37 -0.19 9.31
CA VAL A 121 9.43 -0.51 8.36
C VAL A 121 8.99 -0.07 6.96
N ILE A 122 9.89 0.53 6.19
CA ILE A 122 9.72 0.81 4.76
C ILE A 122 10.70 -0.06 3.98
N SER A 123 10.23 -0.71 2.94
CA SER A 123 11.03 -1.47 1.98
C SER A 123 10.54 -1.26 0.56
N ASP A 124 11.28 -1.81 -0.41
CA ASP A 124 10.90 -1.87 -1.82
C ASP A 124 10.51 -0.50 -2.38
N LEU A 125 11.26 0.53 -1.96
CA LEU A 125 11.04 1.90 -2.38
C LEU A 125 11.53 2.06 -3.83
N ILE A 126 10.59 2.34 -4.73
CA ILE A 126 10.87 2.54 -6.15
C ILE A 126 10.39 3.93 -6.53
N ARG A 127 11.21 4.71 -7.21
CA ARG A 127 10.81 6.00 -7.79
C ARG A 127 10.14 5.76 -9.14
N ILE A 128 8.94 6.31 -9.32
CA ILE A 128 8.10 6.02 -10.50
C ILE A 128 8.65 6.68 -11.77
N GLN A 129 9.25 7.87 -11.66
CA GLN A 129 9.69 8.65 -12.82
C GLN A 129 10.66 7.89 -13.74
N ASP A 130 11.56 7.10 -13.15
CA ASP A 130 12.64 6.38 -13.83
C ASP A 130 12.71 4.91 -13.44
N ASN A 131 11.74 4.44 -12.67
CA ASN A 131 11.69 3.08 -12.11
C ASN A 131 12.96 2.72 -11.31
N GLU A 132 13.63 3.72 -10.71
CA GLU A 132 14.82 3.48 -9.90
C GLU A 132 14.43 2.79 -8.60
N VAL A 133 15.02 1.61 -8.36
CA VAL A 133 14.94 0.91 -7.08
C VAL A 133 15.90 1.59 -6.10
N ILE A 134 15.33 2.32 -5.13
CA ILE A 134 16.08 2.91 -4.03
C ILE A 134 16.36 1.79 -3.03
N SER A 135 17.56 1.21 -3.14
CA SER A 135 17.95 0.05 -2.35
C SER A 135 18.07 0.39 -0.86
N GLY A 136 17.29 -0.30 -0.05
CA GLY A 136 17.35 -0.20 1.40
C GLY A 136 16.10 -0.73 2.08
N ILE A 137 16.25 -0.99 3.37
CA ILE A 137 15.16 -1.19 4.30
C ILE A 137 15.34 -0.16 5.40
N TRP A 138 14.28 0.54 5.80
CA TRP A 138 14.37 1.58 6.82
C TRP A 138 13.36 1.36 7.94
N PHE A 139 13.75 1.67 9.17
CA PHE A 139 12.95 1.50 10.36
C PHE A 139 12.77 2.80 11.12
N PHE A 140 11.53 3.04 11.53
CA PHE A 140 11.16 4.06 12.47
C PHE A 140 10.68 3.42 13.77
N LYS A 141 11.32 3.77 14.88
CA LYS A 141 10.91 3.34 16.23
C LYS A 141 9.82 4.28 16.77
N LYS A 142 8.64 3.74 17.09
CA LYS A 142 7.60 4.46 17.83
C LYS A 142 8.15 4.82 19.21
N ARG A 143 7.95 6.05 19.67
CA ARG A 143 8.19 6.40 21.08
C ARG A 143 7.11 5.71 21.92
N ALA A 144 7.53 5.02 22.98
CA ALA A 144 6.65 4.35 23.93
C ALA A 144 5.83 5.37 24.72
#